data_AF-A0A2S3QKC4-F1
#
_entry.id   AF-A0A2S3QKC4-F1
#
_cell.length_a   1.000
_cell.length_b   1.000
_cell.length_c   1.000
_cell.angle_alpha   90.00
_cell.angle_beta   90.00
_cell.angle_gamma   90.00
#
_symmetry.space_group_name_H-M   'P 1'
#
loop_
_entity.id
_entity.type
_entity.pdbx_description
1 polymer ?
#
loop_
_entity_poly.entity_id
_entity_poly.type
_entity_poly.pdbx_seq_one_letter_code
_entity_poly.pdbx_strand_id
1 'polypeptide(L)'
;MVHLLKIWPEYFQPILSGAKTVELRSETDRTFAVGDVLRLCEYVPGTASPYTGRTCAVRVTHVLRDPTGRWLAPHVAALSIQRLTPPPPADS
;
A
#
# COMPACT_ATOMS: atom_id res chain seq x y z
N MET A 1 -14.27 0.25 -2.73
CA MET A 1 -13.73 0.74 -4.02
C MET A 1 -12.41 0.03 -4.33
N VAL A 2 -11.93 0.04 -5.58
CA VAL A 2 -10.60 -0.50 -5.95
C VAL A 2 -9.69 0.63 -6.41
N HIS A 3 -8.50 0.74 -5.85
CA HIS A 3 -7.50 1.74 -6.18
C HIS A 3 -6.26 1.10 -6.80
N LEU A 4 -5.85 1.54 -7.98
CA LEU A 4 -4.59 1.13 -8.62
C LEU A 4 -3.49 2.09 -8.21
N LEU A 5 -2.47 1.58 -7.53
CA LEU A 5 -1.47 2.41 -6.87
C LEU A 5 -0.06 1.89 -7.13
N LYS A 6 0.88 2.81 -7.40
CA LYS A 6 2.30 2.49 -7.43
C LYS A 6 2.81 2.19 -6.02
N ILE A 7 3.84 1.34 -5.95
CA ILE A 7 4.65 1.08 -4.76
C ILE A 7 6.09 0.80 -5.19
N TRP A 8 7.06 1.29 -4.43
CA TRP A 8 8.47 1.02 -4.72
C TRP A 8 8.89 -0.38 -4.26
N PRO A 9 9.92 -0.99 -4.90
CA PRO A 9 10.36 -2.34 -4.57
C PRO A 9 10.70 -2.54 -3.10
N GLU A 10 11.32 -1.56 -2.44
CA GLU A 10 11.72 -1.68 -1.02
C GLU A 10 10.53 -1.85 -0.08
N TYR A 11 9.35 -1.37 -0.47
CA TYR A 11 8.11 -1.53 0.30
C TYR A 11 7.27 -2.71 -0.18
N PHE A 12 7.42 -3.12 -1.44
CA PHE A 12 6.63 -4.20 -2.02
C PHE A 12 6.95 -5.55 -1.37
N GLN A 13 8.23 -5.91 -1.23
CA GLN A 13 8.61 -7.21 -0.65
C GLN A 13 8.16 -7.37 0.81
N PRO A 14 8.33 -6.38 1.71
CA PRO A 14 7.79 -6.44 3.07
C PRO A 14 6.26 -6.57 3.15
N ILE A 15 5.52 -6.01 2.18
CA ILE A 15 4.07 -6.21 2.09
C ILE A 15 3.79 -7.67 1.72
N LEU A 16 4.53 -8.23 0.77
CA LEU A 16 4.36 -9.62 0.36
C LEU A 16 4.63 -10.60 1.50
N SER A 17 5.67 -10.40 2.30
CA SER A 17 5.97 -11.28 3.43
C SER A 17 5.02 -11.09 4.62
N GLY A 18 4.22 -10.02 4.63
CA GLY A 18 3.38 -9.65 5.77
C GLY A 18 4.11 -8.89 6.88
N ALA A 19 5.42 -8.61 6.70
CA ALA A 19 6.19 -7.82 7.66
C ALA A 19 5.73 -6.34 7.71
N LYS A 20 5.26 -5.81 6.58
CA LYS A 20 4.67 -4.47 6.48
C LYS A 20 3.16 -4.58 6.31
N THR A 21 2.43 -4.02 7.28
CA THR A 21 0.95 -4.05 7.33
C THR A 21 0.33 -2.65 7.33
N VAL A 22 1.12 -1.64 6.95
CA VAL A 22 0.70 -0.24 6.87
C VAL A 22 1.16 0.42 5.57
N GLU A 23 0.30 1.22 4.95
CA GLU A 23 0.61 2.08 3.80
C GLU A 23 0.37 3.54 4.15
N LEU A 24 1.35 4.41 3.89
CA LEU A 24 1.15 5.87 3.98
C LEU A 24 0.71 6.37 2.61
N ARG A 25 -0.39 7.11 2.54
CA ARG A 25 -0.93 7.61 1.27
C ARG A 25 -1.39 9.05 1.41
N SER A 26 -1.03 9.85 0.41
CA SER A 26 -1.61 11.18 0.25
C SER A 26 -3.10 11.06 -0.07
N GLU A 27 -3.90 11.88 0.58
CA GLU A 27 -5.33 12.07 0.34
C GLU A 27 -5.64 13.42 -0.33
N THR A 28 -4.64 14.04 -0.96
CA THR A 28 -4.83 15.31 -1.68
C THR A 28 -5.69 15.18 -2.94
N ASP A 29 -5.66 14.02 -3.61
CA ASP A 29 -6.37 13.76 -4.87
C ASP A 29 -7.46 12.69 -4.76
N ARG A 30 -7.53 11.97 -3.64
CA ARG A 30 -8.47 10.88 -3.36
C ARG A 30 -8.57 10.62 -1.87
N THR A 31 -9.65 9.97 -1.45
CA THR A 31 -9.79 9.49 -0.07
C THR A 31 -9.85 7.97 -0.04
N PHE A 32 -9.46 7.38 1.09
CA PHE A 32 -9.52 5.95 1.32
C PHE A 32 -10.48 5.62 2.47
N ALA A 33 -11.17 4.49 2.34
CA ALA A 33 -12.09 4.00 3.35
C ALA A 33 -11.78 2.56 3.76
N VAL A 34 -12.22 2.17 4.95
CA VAL A 34 -12.22 0.77 5.38
C VAL A 34 -13.02 -0.07 4.37
N GLY A 35 -12.48 -1.21 3.99
CA GLY A 35 -13.07 -2.10 2.98
C GLY A 35 -12.57 -1.84 1.55
N ASP A 36 -11.89 -0.73 1.29
CA ASP A 36 -11.26 -0.50 0.00
C ASP A 36 -10.16 -1.52 -0.30
N VAL A 37 -9.98 -1.81 -1.59
CA VAL A 37 -8.91 -2.68 -2.08
C VAL A 37 -7.86 -1.84 -2.78
N LEU A 38 -6.61 -1.96 -2.35
CA LEU A 38 -5.46 -1.38 -3.02
C LEU A 38 -4.79 -2.47 -3.87
N ARG A 39 -4.76 -2.27 -5.18
CA ARG A 39 -3.92 -3.04 -6.11
C ARG A 39 -2.59 -2.30 -6.22
N LEU A 40 -1.61 -2.80 -5.48
CA LEU A 40 -0.27 -2.27 -5.41
C LEU A 40 0.56 -2.83 -6.57
N CYS A 41 1.01 -1.97 -7.47
CA CYS A 41 1.82 -2.30 -8.64
C CYS A 41 3.26 -1.87 -8.40
N GLU A 42 4.20 -2.81 -8.40
CA GLU A 42 5.60 -2.51 -8.17
C GLU A 42 6.16 -1.64 -9.31
N TYR A 43 6.78 -0.53 -8.93
CA TYR A 43 7.20 0.53 -9.82
C TYR A 43 8.63 1.00 -9.51
N VAL A 44 9.52 0.93 -10.51
CA VAL A 44 10.94 1.33 -10.47
C VAL A 44 11.15 2.56 -11.36
N PRO A 45 11.22 3.79 -10.79
CA PRO A 45 11.43 5.01 -11.57
C PRO A 45 12.78 4.99 -12.31
N GLY A 46 12.86 5.68 -13.44
CA GLY A 46 14.12 5.87 -14.19
C GLY A 46 14.57 4.69 -15.04
N THR A 47 13.76 3.65 -15.20
CA THR A 47 14.05 2.48 -16.07
C THR A 47 13.24 2.51 -17.36
N ALA A 48 13.68 1.77 -18.38
CA ALA A 48 12.95 1.64 -19.66
C ALA A 48 11.58 0.97 -19.50
N SER A 49 11.41 0.08 -18.52
CA SER A 49 10.14 -0.55 -18.14
C SER A 49 9.88 -0.32 -16.65
N PRO A 50 9.26 0.81 -16.27
CA PRO A 50 9.16 1.21 -14.88
C PRO A 50 8.15 0.41 -14.07
N TYR A 51 7.21 -0.31 -14.70
CA TYR A 51 6.42 -1.33 -14.01
C TYR A 51 7.09 -2.69 -14.18
N THR A 52 7.28 -3.43 -13.09
CA THR A 52 7.92 -4.76 -13.14
C THR A 52 6.95 -5.89 -13.53
N GLY A 53 5.64 -5.58 -13.51
CA GLY A 53 4.57 -6.58 -13.67
C GLY A 53 4.15 -7.26 -12.37
N ARG A 54 4.93 -7.11 -11.28
CA ARG A 54 4.55 -7.65 -9.96
C ARG A 54 3.42 -6.81 -9.35
N THR A 55 2.41 -7.49 -8.82
CA THR A 55 1.27 -6.84 -8.16
C THR A 55 0.85 -7.57 -6.89
N CYS A 56 0.24 -6.84 -5.95
CA CYS A 56 -0.37 -7.39 -4.75
C CYS A 56 -1.69 -6.68 -4.46
N ALA A 57 -2.70 -7.42 -4.03
CA ALA A 57 -3.97 -6.86 -3.60
C ALA A 57 -4.10 -6.92 -2.07
N VAL A 58 -4.36 -5.77 -1.46
CA VAL A 58 -4.58 -5.63 -0.02
C VAL A 58 -5.91 -4.95 0.24
N ARG A 59 -6.57 -5.30 1.34
CA ARG A 59 -7.75 -4.61 1.86
C ARG A 59 -7.35 -3.62 2.94
N VAL A 60 -7.90 -2.42 2.91
CA VAL A 60 -7.82 -1.44 3.99
C VAL A 60 -8.72 -1.90 5.14
N THR A 61 -8.12 -2.13 6.30
CA THR A 61 -8.83 -2.60 7.51
C THR A 61 -9.05 -1.49 8.52
N HIS A 62 -8.20 -0.46 8.50
CA HIS A 62 -8.32 0.73 9.33
C HIS A 62 -7.67 1.93 8.61
N VAL A 63 -8.18 3.13 8.88
CA VAL A 63 -7.66 4.38 8.34
C VAL A 63 -7.37 5.34 9.49
N LEU A 64 -6.10 5.59 9.76
CA LEU A 64 -5.66 6.60 10.70
C LEU A 64 -5.39 7.91 9.97
N ARG A 65 -6.01 9.00 10.45
CA ARG A 65 -5.75 10.37 10.01
C ARG A 65 -5.29 11.18 11.22
N ASP A 66 -4.41 12.13 10.99
CA ASP A 66 -3.97 13.08 12.00
C ASP A 66 -4.31 14.51 11.57
N PRO A 67 -5.48 15.04 11.98
CA PRO A 67 -5.89 16.40 11.64
C PRO A 67 -4.94 17.49 12.17
N THR A 68 -4.12 17.16 13.18
CA THR A 68 -3.18 18.12 13.78
C THR A 68 -1.84 18.16 13.04
N GLY A 69 -1.54 17.16 12.21
CA GLY A 69 -0.28 17.05 11.48
C GLY A 69 0.95 16.85 12.36
N ARG A 70 0.77 16.40 13.61
CA ARG A 70 1.86 16.22 14.59
C ARG A 70 2.66 14.94 14.33
N TRP A 71 2.00 13.91 13.84
CA TRP A 71 2.53 12.55 13.67
C TRP A 71 2.49 12.09 12.21
N LEU A 72 1.52 12.55 11.44
CA LEU A 72 1.47 12.34 9.99
C LEU A 72 1.63 13.67 9.27
N ALA A 73 2.26 13.65 8.10
CA ALA A 73 2.28 14.83 7.24
C ALA A 73 0.84 15.27 6.88
N PRO A 74 0.59 16.57 6.66
CA PRO A 74 -0.73 17.05 6.25
C PRO A 74 -1.26 16.28 5.04
N HIS A 75 -2.54 15.93 5.09
CA HIS A 75 -3.22 15.14 4.05
C HIS A 75 -2.62 13.74 3.79
N VAL A 76 -1.86 13.17 4.72
CA VAL A 76 -1.43 11.77 4.64
C VAL A 76 -2.25 10.92 5.60
N ALA A 77 -2.81 9.83 5.10
CA ALA A 77 -3.43 8.79 5.90
C ALA A 77 -2.48 7.61 6.07
N ALA A 78 -2.51 7.00 7.25
CA ALA A 78 -1.89 5.70 7.50
C ALA A 78 -2.98 4.62 7.40
N LEU A 79 -2.85 3.76 6.39
CA LEU A 79 -3.81 2.71 6.08
C LEU A 79 -3.29 1.39 6.63
N SER A 80 -3.97 0.83 7.64
CA SER A 80 -3.71 -0.56 8.01
C SER A 80 -4.27 -1.46 6.91
N ILE A 81 -3.46 -2.42 6.48
CA ILE A 81 -3.75 -3.24 5.31
C ILE A 81 -3.57 -4.72 5.60
N GLN A 82 -4.43 -5.52 5.00
CA GLN A 82 -4.37 -6.97 5.04
C GLN A 82 -4.28 -7.52 3.62
N ARG A 83 -3.29 -8.37 3.34
CA ARG A 83 -3.22 -9.06 2.05
C ARG A 83 -4.45 -9.93 1.83
N LEU A 84 -5.00 -9.86 0.61
CA LEU A 84 -6.14 -10.68 0.22
C LEU A 84 -5.76 -12.14 -0.05
N THR A 85 -4.51 -12.37 -0.46
CA THR A 85 -3.93 -13.71 -0.57
C THR A 85 -2.96 -13.91 0.60
N PRO A 86 -2.99 -15.01 1.34
CA PRO A 86 -1.99 -15.27 2.38
C PRO A 86 -0.59 -15.36 1.78
N PRO A 87 0.48 -14.93 2.49
CA PRO A 87 1.85 -15.10 2.02
C PRO A 87 2.10 -16.56 1.64
N PRO A 88 2.94 -16.83 0.62
CA PRO A 88 3.38 -18.20 0.39
C PRO A 88 3.94 -18.77 1.70
N PRO A 89 3.75 -20.08 1.97
CA PRO A 89 4.28 -20.70 3.16
C PRO A 89 5.79 -20.44 3.25
N ALA A 90 6.29 -20.16 4.45
CA ALA A 90 7.71 -20.11 4.69
C ALA A 90 8.24 -21.54 4.50
N ASP A 91 9.19 -21.68 3.58
CA ASP A 91 9.88 -22.91 3.18
C ASP A 91 9.15 -23.81 2.15
N SER A 92 9.63 -23.74 0.91
CA SER A 92 9.53 -24.74 -0.16
C SER A 92 10.93 -24.99 -0.70
#